data_AF-A0A4Y2J522-F1
#
_entry.id   AF-A0A4Y2J522-F1
#
_cell.length_a   1.000
_cell.length_b   1.000
_cell.length_c   1.000
_cell.angle_alpha   90.00
_cell.angle_beta   90.00
_cell.angle_gamma   90.00
#
_symmetry.space_group_name_H-M   'P 1'
#
loop_
_entity.id
_entity.type
_entity.pdbx_description
1 polymer ?
#
loop_
_entity_poly.entity_id
_entity_poly.type
_entity_poly.pdbx_seq_one_letter_code
_entity_poly.pdbx_strand_id
1 'polypeptide(L)'
;MKEKRMSETVPLGKANSEPYSGSADSPSEHTVQRTLLDIGLCSSCPTRVPLLAKHHRQLRLQWAREHRDWTMDEWKRIAWSDESRFLIHHVDSCVRVRRLPGEQSLPSCRAGRTQAGGGGIML
;
A
#
# COMPACT_ATOMS: atom_id res chain seq x y z
N MET A 1 18.94 -45.06 6.22
CA MET A 1 19.61 -44.74 4.93
C MET A 1 18.79 -43.63 4.29
N LYS A 2 19.32 -42.40 4.28
CA LYS A 2 18.60 -41.19 3.85
C LYS A 2 18.91 -40.95 2.38
N GLU A 3 17.90 -41.01 1.51
CA GLU A 3 18.03 -40.59 0.12
C GLU A 3 17.26 -39.28 -0.07
N LYS A 4 18.00 -38.19 -0.24
CA LYS A 4 17.46 -36.86 -0.53
C LYS A 4 17.10 -36.81 -2.01
N ARG A 5 15.80 -36.81 -2.34
CA ARG A 5 15.35 -36.44 -3.69
C ARG A 5 15.36 -34.91 -3.79
N MET A 6 16.38 -34.40 -4.49
CA MET A 6 16.53 -32.99 -4.82
C MET A 6 15.42 -32.56 -5.78
N SER A 7 14.81 -31.40 -5.50
CA SER A 7 13.92 -30.70 -6.40
C SER A 7 14.71 -30.12 -7.57
N GLU A 8 14.49 -30.62 -8.78
CA GLU A 8 15.01 -30.03 -10.02
C GLU A 8 14.31 -28.68 -10.27
N THR A 9 15.10 -27.62 -10.15
CA THR A 9 14.74 -26.27 -10.59
C THR A 9 14.93 -26.19 -12.10
N VAL A 10 13.84 -25.93 -12.83
CA VAL A 10 13.88 -25.62 -14.27
C VAL A 10 14.57 -24.27 -14.48
N PRO A 11 15.63 -24.15 -15.30
CA PRO A 11 16.31 -22.88 -15.50
C PRO A 11 15.46 -21.97 -16.39
N LEU A 12 15.15 -20.78 -15.89
CA LEU A 12 14.56 -19.68 -16.66
C LEU A 12 15.56 -19.30 -17.76
N GLY A 13 15.09 -19.34 -19.01
CA GLY A 13 15.87 -19.13 -20.22
C GLY A 13 16.75 -17.89 -20.15
N LYS A 14 18.01 -18.06 -20.56
CA LYS A 14 18.96 -16.99 -20.74
C LYS A 14 18.50 -16.12 -21.92
N ALA A 15 17.99 -14.93 -21.64
CA ALA A 15 18.01 -13.85 -22.61
C ALA A 15 19.47 -13.39 -22.72
N ASN A 16 20.04 -13.49 -23.92
CA ASN A 16 21.40 -13.03 -24.20
C ASN A 16 21.49 -11.52 -23.97
N SER A 17 22.23 -11.09 -22.95
CA SER A 17 22.67 -9.70 -22.85
C SER A 17 24.07 -9.58 -23.46
N GLU A 18 24.13 -9.17 -24.73
CA GLU A 18 25.36 -8.62 -25.28
C GLU A 18 25.75 -7.35 -24.46
N PRO A 19 27.04 -7.16 -24.12
CA PRO A 19 27.46 -5.97 -23.40
C PRO A 19 27.49 -4.80 -24.38
N TYR A 20 26.50 -3.90 -24.32
CA TYR A 20 26.54 -2.62 -25.02
C TYR A 20 27.75 -1.81 -24.54
N SER A 21 28.83 -1.89 -25.30
CA SER A 21 29.96 -0.97 -25.28
C SER A 21 29.59 0.25 -26.13
N GLY A 22 28.99 1.25 -25.50
CA GLY A 22 28.64 2.54 -26.11
C GLY A 22 28.37 3.55 -25.00
N SER A 23 28.78 4.80 -25.19
CA SER A 23 28.69 5.91 -24.24
C SER A 23 27.43 5.87 -23.37
N ALA A 24 27.60 5.97 -22.05
CA ALA A 24 26.52 5.92 -21.08
C ALA A 24 25.64 7.19 -21.13
N ASP A 25 24.89 7.35 -22.21
CA ASP A 25 23.80 8.31 -22.29
C ASP A 25 22.65 7.77 -21.47
N SER A 26 22.38 8.44 -20.35
CA SER A 26 21.26 8.09 -19.49
C SER A 26 19.96 8.18 -20.28
N PRO A 27 19.07 7.17 -20.21
CA PRO A 27 17.81 7.18 -20.95
C PRO A 27 16.95 8.38 -20.54
N SER A 28 16.24 8.96 -21.51
CA SER A 28 15.31 10.08 -21.24
C SER A 28 14.19 9.65 -20.29
N GLU A 29 13.69 10.57 -19.45
CA GLU A 29 12.57 10.30 -18.54
C GLU A 29 11.35 9.76 -19.30
N HIS A 30 11.07 10.30 -20.47
CA HIS A 30 9.93 9.88 -21.28
C HIS A 30 10.08 8.43 -21.76
N THR A 31 11.30 8.01 -22.13
CA THR A 31 11.59 6.61 -22.46
C THR A 31 11.32 5.71 -21.25
N VAL A 32 11.82 6.08 -20.07
CA VAL A 32 11.62 5.33 -18.82
C VAL A 32 10.13 5.24 -18.47
N GLN A 33 9.38 6.33 -18.56
CA GLN A 33 7.94 6.33 -18.26
C GLN A 33 7.16 5.42 -19.20
N ARG A 34 7.44 5.44 -20.51
CA ARG A 34 6.77 4.57 -21.48
C ARG A 34 7.07 3.10 -21.23
N THR A 35 8.33 2.74 -21.01
CA THR A 35 8.71 1.36 -20.70
C THR A 35 8.03 0.87 -19.42
N LEU A 36 7.93 1.71 -18.39
CA LEU A 36 7.22 1.36 -17.15
C LEU A 36 5.72 1.14 -17.37
N LEU A 37 5.08 1.96 -18.22
CA LEU A 37 3.67 1.77 -18.55
C LEU A 37 3.44 0.53 -19.42
N ASP A 38 4.35 0.25 -20.35
CA ASP A 38 4.29 -0.93 -21.24
C ASP A 38 4.33 -2.24 -20.44
N ILE A 39 5.15 -2.29 -19.38
CA ILE A 39 5.17 -3.42 -18.44
C ILE A 39 4.07 -3.35 -17.36
N GLY A 40 3.12 -2.41 -17.47
CA GLY A 40 1.94 -2.30 -16.60
C GLY A 40 2.14 -1.56 -15.27
N LEU A 41 3.31 -0.98 -15.01
CA LEU A 41 3.62 -0.25 -13.78
C LEU A 41 3.11 1.19 -13.83
N CYS A 42 1.88 1.35 -13.37
CA CYS A 42 1.23 2.65 -13.27
C CYS A 42 1.64 3.39 -12.00
N SER A 43 1.91 4.69 -12.14
CA SER A 43 2.10 5.56 -10.98
C SER A 43 0.76 5.82 -10.31
N SER A 44 0.64 5.57 -9.00
CA SER A 44 -0.61 5.64 -8.24
C SER A 44 -0.35 6.21 -6.84
N CYS A 45 -1.36 6.83 -6.22
CA CYS A 45 -1.28 7.13 -4.80
C CYS A 45 -1.41 5.84 -3.98
N PRO A 46 -0.56 5.64 -2.96
CA PRO A 46 -0.68 4.49 -2.08
C PRO A 46 -2.00 4.54 -1.30
N THR A 47 -2.54 3.36 -0.98
CA THR A 47 -3.79 3.25 -0.24
C THR A 47 -3.56 3.68 1.21
N ARG A 48 -4.24 4.75 1.65
CA ARG A 48 -4.11 5.26 3.03
C ARG A 48 -4.85 4.37 4.03
N VAL A 49 -4.09 3.75 4.92
CA VAL A 49 -4.61 2.80 5.91
C VAL A 49 -4.13 3.16 7.31
N PRO A 50 -4.93 2.93 8.37
CA PRO A 50 -4.41 2.91 9.72
C PRO A 50 -3.42 1.75 9.87
N LEU A 51 -2.20 2.04 10.34
CA LEU A 51 -1.24 1.01 10.69
C LEU A 51 -1.61 0.48 12.08
N LEU A 52 -2.28 -0.68 12.11
CA LEU A 52 -2.74 -1.30 13.34
C LEU A 52 -1.76 -2.37 13.81
N ALA A 53 -1.34 -2.28 15.07
CA ALA A 53 -0.67 -3.37 15.76
C ALA A 53 -1.56 -4.63 15.80
N LYS A 54 -0.92 -5.81 15.93
CA LYS A 54 -1.63 -7.10 15.92
C LYS A 54 -2.76 -7.17 16.96
N HIS A 55 -2.51 -6.68 18.17
CA HIS A 55 -3.50 -6.68 19.25
C HIS A 55 -4.71 -5.78 18.92
N HIS A 56 -4.49 -4.58 18.37
CA HIS A 56 -5.58 -3.70 17.91
C HIS A 56 -6.45 -4.38 16.84
N ARG A 57 -5.86 -5.17 15.94
CA ARG A 57 -6.62 -5.92 14.93
C ARG A 57 -7.49 -7.00 15.56
N GLN A 58 -6.99 -7.68 16.58
CA GLN A 58 -7.75 -8.71 17.31
C GLN A 58 -8.93 -8.10 18.07
N LEU A 59 -8.70 -7.02 18.82
CA LEU A 59 -9.75 -6.32 19.57
C LEU A 59 -10.85 -5.79 18.65
N ARG A 60 -10.47 -5.17 17.52
CA ARG A 60 -11.45 -4.69 16.52
C ARG A 60 -12.27 -5.82 15.91
N LEU A 61 -11.64 -6.96 15.61
CA LEU A 61 -12.34 -8.13 15.07
C LEU A 61 -13.31 -8.72 16.09
N GLN A 62 -12.89 -8.81 17.36
CA GLN A 62 -13.73 -9.29 18.43
C GLN A 62 -14.95 -8.37 18.61
N TRP A 63 -14.71 -7.06 18.72
CA TRP A 63 -15.79 -6.07 18.85
C TRP A 63 -16.80 -6.16 17.69
N ALA A 64 -16.30 -6.24 16.45
CA ALA A 64 -17.16 -6.38 15.27
C ALA A 64 -17.98 -7.67 15.24
N ARG A 65 -17.48 -8.76 15.85
CA ARG A 65 -18.22 -10.03 15.97
C ARG A 65 -19.31 -9.93 17.03
N GLU A 66 -18.99 -9.35 18.18
CA GLU A 66 -19.93 -9.16 19.30
C GLU A 66 -21.11 -8.26 18.90
N HIS A 67 -20.86 -7.27 18.03
CA HIS A 67 -21.84 -6.27 17.62
C HIS A 67 -22.40 -6.53 16.20
N ARG A 68 -22.14 -7.72 15.62
CA ARG A 68 -22.52 -8.05 14.24
C ARG A 68 -24.04 -8.01 14.02
N ASP A 69 -24.78 -8.55 14.98
CA ASP A 69 -26.23 -8.77 14.88
C ASP A 69 -27.02 -7.70 15.64
N TRP A 70 -26.37 -6.59 15.97
CA TRP A 70 -27.03 -5.46 16.63
C TRP A 70 -28.12 -4.84 15.75
N THR A 71 -29.24 -4.57 16.39
CA THR A 71 -30.40 -3.91 15.80
C THR A 71 -30.20 -2.41 15.70
N MET A 72 -30.96 -1.75 14.82
CA MET A 72 -30.91 -0.29 14.67
C MET A 72 -31.19 0.46 15.98
N ASP A 73 -32.05 -0.08 16.85
CA ASP A 73 -32.37 0.56 18.12
C ASP A 73 -31.24 0.42 19.15
N GLU A 74 -30.42 -0.62 19.06
CA GLU A 74 -29.19 -0.73 19.85
C GLU A 74 -28.14 0.28 19.36
N TRP A 75 -27.97 0.43 18.05
CA TRP A 75 -27.07 1.45 17.48
C TRP A 75 -27.45 2.87 17.90
N LYS A 76 -28.75 3.20 17.93
CA LYS A 76 -29.25 4.53 18.34
C LYS A 76 -28.99 4.87 19.81
N ARG A 77 -28.79 3.87 20.67
CA ARG A 77 -28.52 4.09 22.10
C ARG A 77 -27.09 4.54 22.37
N ILE A 78 -26.17 4.34 21.41
CA ILE A 78 -24.79 4.79 21.57
C ILE A 78 -24.67 6.27 21.20
N ALA A 79 -24.17 7.06 22.14
CA ALA A 79 -23.63 8.39 21.85
C ALA A 79 -22.15 8.27 21.46
N TRP A 80 -21.81 8.72 20.25
CA TRP A 80 -20.44 8.74 19.73
C TRP A 80 -19.84 10.14 19.94
N SER A 81 -18.61 10.19 20.42
CA SER A 81 -17.80 11.42 20.45
C SER A 81 -16.46 11.15 19.78
N ASP A 82 -15.98 12.10 19.01
CA ASP A 82 -14.65 12.09 18.40
C ASP A 82 -14.17 13.53 18.27
N GLU A 83 -12.87 13.73 18.33
CA GLU A 83 -12.25 15.04 18.06
C GLU A 83 -11.74 15.04 16.63
N SER A 84 -12.11 16.06 15.86
CA SER A 84 -11.70 16.16 14.46
C SER A 84 -10.80 17.37 14.23
N ARG A 85 -9.73 17.15 13.49
CA ARG A 85 -8.83 18.22 13.05
C ARG A 85 -9.17 18.68 11.65
N PHE A 86 -9.47 19.96 11.50
CA PHE A 86 -9.72 20.63 10.24
C PHE A 86 -8.46 21.38 9.78
N LEU A 87 -8.02 21.11 8.56
CA LEU A 87 -6.87 21.78 7.94
C LEU A 87 -7.35 23.00 7.16
N ILE A 88 -6.69 24.15 7.35
CA ILE A 88 -6.99 25.40 6.62
C ILE A 88 -6.47 25.32 5.17
N HIS A 89 -5.38 24.59 4.94
CA HIS A 89 -4.83 24.31 3.62
C HIS A 89 -4.60 22.81 3.45
N HIS A 90 -5.02 22.28 2.28
CA HIS A 90 -4.81 20.88 1.93
C HIS A 90 -3.34 20.65 1.56
N VAL A 91 -2.69 19.71 2.26
CA VAL A 91 -1.34 19.27 1.91
C VAL A 91 -1.43 17.90 1.26
N ASP A 92 -1.24 17.85 -0.06
CA ASP A 92 -1.08 16.58 -0.79
C ASP A 92 0.34 16.03 -0.59
N SER A 93 0.60 15.50 0.60
CA SER A 93 1.87 14.84 0.95
C SER A 93 1.98 13.41 0.41
N CYS A 94 1.14 13.02 -0.55
CA CYS A 94 1.12 11.67 -1.10
C CYS A 94 2.36 11.39 -1.96
N VAL A 95 3.35 10.69 -1.39
CA VAL A 95 4.41 10.06 -2.18
C VAL A 95 3.78 8.98 -3.08
N ARG A 96 3.96 9.11 -4.40
CA ARG A 96 3.40 8.17 -5.38
C ARG A 96 4.21 6.87 -5.40
N VAL A 97 3.50 5.76 -5.58
CA VAL A 97 4.07 4.42 -5.77
C VAL A 97 3.81 3.94 -7.19
N ARG A 98 4.72 3.16 -7.77
CA ARG A 98 4.46 2.44 -9.03
C ARG A 98 4.05 1.01 -8.70
N ARG A 99 2.93 0.55 -9.26
CA ARG A 99 2.40 -0.80 -8.99
C ARG A 99 1.59 -1.34 -10.16
N LEU A 100 1.46 -2.66 -10.23
CA LEU A 100 0.57 -3.32 -11.18
C LEU A 100 -0.91 -3.24 -10.72
N PRO A 101 -1.88 -3.44 -11.62
CA PRO A 101 -3.27 -3.63 -11.24
C PRO A 101 -3.43 -4.78 -10.24
N GLY A 102 -4.17 -4.55 -9.14
CA GLY A 102 -4.42 -5.57 -8.10
C GLY A 102 -3.44 -5.56 -6.92
N GLU A 103 -2.27 -4.91 -7.02
CA GLU A 103 -1.26 -4.85 -5.95
C GLU A 103 -1.59 -3.85 -4.83
N GLN A 104 -2.79 -3.27 -4.84
CA GLN A 104 -3.22 -2.22 -3.92
C GLN A 104 -3.18 -2.60 -2.43
N SER A 105 -3.23 -3.89 -2.11
CA SER A 105 -3.21 -4.41 -0.74
C SER A 105 -1.80 -4.72 -0.24
N LEU A 106 -0.78 -4.69 -1.11
CA LEU A 106 0.59 -4.97 -0.73
C LEU A 106 1.09 -3.95 0.30
N PRO A 107 1.90 -4.36 1.29
CA PRO A 107 2.46 -3.45 2.29
C PRO A 107 3.22 -2.26 1.67
N SER A 108 3.96 -2.47 0.58
CA SER A 108 4.69 -1.43 -0.15
C SER A 108 3.78 -0.41 -0.84
N CYS A 109 2.53 -0.79 -1.14
CA CYS A 109 1.52 0.04 -1.81
C CYS A 109 0.57 0.73 -0.84
N ARG A 110 0.81 0.59 0.47
CA ARG A 110 -0.01 1.13 1.55
C ARG A 110 0.80 2.18 2.30
N ALA A 111 0.19 3.34 2.52
CA ALA A 111 0.77 4.39 3.34
C ALA A 111 0.02 4.47 4.67
N GLY A 112 0.76 4.54 5.77
CA GLY A 112 0.17 4.84 7.06
C GLY A 112 -0.41 6.25 7.07
N ARG A 113 -1.56 6.43 7.72
CA ARG A 113 -1.97 7.78 8.14
C ARG A 113 -1.12 8.18 9.34
N THR A 114 -0.10 9.00 9.11
CA THR A 114 0.61 9.71 10.18
C THR A 114 -0.13 11.01 10.45
N GLN A 115 -0.26 11.42 11.73
CA GLN A 115 -0.75 12.76 12.04
C GLN A 115 0.16 13.79 11.37
N ALA A 116 -0.42 14.68 10.56
CA ALA A 116 0.32 15.74 9.91
C ALA A 116 0.82 16.75 10.96
N GLY A 117 2.14 16.95 11.05
CA GLY A 117 2.71 18.09 11.76
C GLY A 117 2.45 19.36 10.95
N GLY A 118 1.66 20.29 11.48
CA GLY A 118 1.26 21.52 10.79
C GLY A 118 0.20 22.27 11.60
N GLY A 119 -0.26 23.43 11.14
CA GLY A 119 -1.40 24.15 11.74
C GLY A 119 -2.74 23.50 11.42
N GLY A 120 -3.74 23.67 12.29
CA GLY A 120 -5.12 23.19 12.08
C GLY A 120 -5.97 23.48 13.31
N ILE A 121 -7.29 23.49 13.12
CA ILE A 121 -8.26 23.72 14.20
C ILE A 121 -8.76 22.34 14.67
N MET A 122 -8.80 22.13 15.99
CA MET A 122 -9.41 20.95 16.60
C MET A 122 -10.76 21.32 17.18
N LEU A 123 -11.76 20.46 17.00
CA LEU A 123 -13.12 20.57 17.55
C LEU A 123 -13.51 19.25 18.20
#